data_AF-A0A2K5S4E6-F1
#
_entry.id   AF-A0A2K5S4E6-F1
#
_cell.length_a   1.000
_cell.length_b   1.000
_cell.length_c   1.000
_cell.angle_alpha   90.00
_cell.angle_beta   90.00
_cell.angle_gamma   90.00
#
_symmetry.space_group_name_H-M   'P 1'
#
loop_
_entity.id
_entity.type
_entity.pdbx_description
1 polymer ?
#
loop_
_entity_poly.entity_id
_entity_poly.type
_entity_poly.pdbx_seq_one_letter_code
_entity_poly.pdbx_strand_id
1 'polypeptide(L)'
;MWRCPLGLLLLLLLTGHVALGAQKGRGRRELAPGLHLRGIRDAGGRYCQEQDLCCRGRADDCALPYLGTICYCDLFCNRTVSDCCPDFWDFCLGVPPPFPPIQGCMHGGRIYPVLGTYWDNCNRCTCQENRQWQCDQEPCLVDPDMINAINQGNYGWQAGNHSAFWGMTLDEGIRYRLGTIRPSSSVLNMHEIYTVLNPGEVLPKAFEASEKWPNLIHEPLDQGNCAGSWAFSTAAVASDRVSIHSLGHMTPVLSPQNLLSCNTHHQQGCRGGRLDGAWWFLRRRGVVSDHCYPFSGRERDKGGPAPPCMMHSRATGRGKRQATARCPNGHVNNNNIYQVTPAYRLGSNDTEIMKELMENGPVQALMEVHEDFFLYKGGIYSHTPVNLGRPERYRRHGTHSVKITGWGEE
;
A
#
# COMPACT_ATOMS: atom_id res chain seq x y z
N MET A 1 -61.15 29.39 -23.79
CA MET A 1 -61.83 28.61 -24.85
C MET A 1 -61.10 27.29 -25.00
N TRP A 2 -61.83 26.18 -24.78
CA TRP A 2 -61.51 24.76 -25.06
C TRP A 2 -60.28 24.21 -24.30
N ARG A 3 -60.34 23.45 -23.19
CA ARG A 3 -61.20 22.33 -22.72
C ARG A 3 -61.35 21.18 -23.72
N CYS A 4 -60.74 20.02 -23.45
CA CYS A 4 -61.37 18.69 -23.27
C CYS A 4 -60.35 17.51 -23.25
N PRO A 5 -60.71 16.30 -22.76
CA PRO A 5 -60.08 15.66 -21.59
C PRO A 5 -59.94 14.10 -21.71
N LEU A 6 -59.97 13.40 -20.55
CA LEU A 6 -60.26 11.97 -20.29
C LEU A 6 -59.08 10.99 -20.52
N GLY A 7 -58.63 10.17 -19.57
CA GLY A 7 -59.19 9.73 -18.30
C GLY A 7 -59.43 8.22 -18.33
N LEU A 8 -58.76 7.46 -17.45
CA LEU A 8 -59.18 6.19 -16.83
C LEU A 8 -57.92 5.65 -16.10
N LEU A 9 -57.79 5.61 -14.77
CA LEU A 9 -58.56 5.04 -13.65
C LEU A 9 -57.67 3.97 -12.98
N LEU A 10 -57.36 4.23 -11.70
CA LEU A 10 -56.65 3.38 -10.75
C LEU A 10 -57.33 2.00 -10.59
N LEU A 11 -56.54 1.00 -10.20
CA LEU A 11 -56.85 0.19 -9.01
C LEU A 11 -55.56 -0.41 -8.39
N LEU A 12 -55.45 -0.14 -7.08
CA LEU A 12 -54.44 -0.56 -6.11
C LEU A 12 -54.59 -2.04 -5.71
N LEU A 13 -53.51 -2.61 -5.14
CA LEU A 13 -53.43 -3.27 -3.82
C LEU A 13 -52.03 -3.93 -3.72
N LEU A 14 -51.02 -3.33 -3.07
CA LEU A 14 -50.68 -3.35 -1.63
C LEU A 14 -50.41 -4.73 -1.01
N THR A 15 -49.16 -4.91 -0.53
CA THR A 15 -48.68 -5.33 0.82
C THR A 15 -47.29 -5.97 0.65
N GLY A 16 -46.19 -5.41 1.15
CA GLY A 16 -45.71 -5.42 2.55
C GLY A 16 -44.75 -6.61 2.74
N HIS A 17 -43.57 -6.59 3.36
CA HIS A 17 -42.85 -5.68 4.25
C HIS A 17 -41.41 -6.24 4.46
N VAL A 18 -40.41 -5.37 4.71
CA VAL A 18 -39.34 -5.48 5.77
C VAL A 18 -38.36 -6.68 5.71
N ALA A 19 -37.04 -6.62 5.96
CA ALA A 19 -36.01 -5.60 6.14
C ALA A 19 -34.62 -6.30 6.27
N LEU A 20 -33.56 -5.47 6.31
CA LEU A 20 -32.28 -5.65 7.05
C LEU A 20 -31.19 -6.64 6.58
N GLY A 21 -29.94 -6.13 6.59
CA GLY A 21 -28.68 -6.89 6.74
C GLY A 21 -27.76 -6.84 5.51
N ALA A 22 -26.90 -5.84 5.32
CA ALA A 22 -25.55 -5.68 5.88
C ALA A 22 -24.49 -6.71 5.41
N GLN A 23 -23.45 -6.18 4.72
CA GLN A 23 -22.09 -6.71 4.53
C GLN A 23 -21.96 -7.99 3.67
N LYS A 24 -20.96 -8.20 2.81
CA LYS A 24 -19.61 -7.65 2.63
C LYS A 24 -19.27 -7.89 1.16
N GLY A 25 -18.75 -6.89 0.45
CA GLY A 25 -18.27 -7.09 -0.92
C GLY A 25 -17.15 -8.12 -0.94
N ARG A 26 -17.44 -9.34 -1.39
CA ARG A 26 -16.41 -10.29 -1.84
C ARG A 26 -15.82 -9.71 -3.11
N GLY A 27 -14.60 -9.18 -3.01
CA GLY A 27 -13.78 -8.86 -4.17
C GLY A 27 -13.76 -10.09 -5.09
N ARG A 28 -14.17 -9.88 -6.34
CA ARG A 28 -14.13 -10.89 -7.40
C ARG A 28 -12.64 -11.19 -7.65
N ARG A 29 -12.08 -12.20 -6.98
CA ARG A 29 -10.87 -12.86 -7.49
C ARG A 29 -11.26 -13.31 -8.90
N GLU A 30 -10.62 -12.76 -9.91
CA GLU A 30 -10.67 -13.35 -11.25
C GLU A 30 -10.08 -14.75 -11.10
N LEU A 31 -10.97 -15.73 -11.00
CA LEU A 31 -10.64 -17.14 -11.11
C LEU A 31 -9.99 -17.29 -12.48
N ALA A 32 -8.80 -17.88 -12.51
CA ALA A 32 -8.06 -18.14 -13.75
C ALA A 32 -9.04 -18.67 -14.82
N PRO A 33 -8.96 -18.18 -16.07
CA PRO A 33 -9.89 -18.60 -17.11
C PRO A 33 -9.68 -20.11 -17.36
N GLY A 34 -10.60 -20.94 -16.84
CA GLY A 34 -10.50 -22.39 -17.05
C GLY A 34 -11.40 -23.30 -16.20
N LEU A 35 -11.80 -22.94 -14.97
CA LEU A 35 -12.40 -23.97 -14.08
C LEU A 35 -13.91 -24.21 -14.21
N HIS A 36 -14.72 -23.22 -14.60
CA HIS A 36 -16.19 -23.34 -14.44
C HIS A 36 -16.96 -23.72 -15.71
N LEU A 37 -16.34 -23.69 -16.89
CA LEU A 37 -17.02 -24.05 -18.14
C LEU A 37 -16.96 -25.56 -18.45
N ARG A 38 -16.21 -26.37 -17.68
CA ARG A 38 -15.99 -27.80 -17.96
C ARG A 38 -15.91 -28.74 -16.73
N GLY A 39 -16.22 -28.26 -15.51
CA GLY A 39 -16.19 -29.05 -14.26
C GLY A 39 -14.83 -29.05 -13.53
N ILE A 40 -14.81 -29.53 -12.29
CA ILE A 40 -13.61 -29.76 -11.49
C ILE A 40 -12.75 -30.82 -12.20
N ARG A 41 -11.71 -30.39 -12.92
CA ARG A 41 -10.89 -31.29 -13.74
C ARG A 41 -9.47 -31.49 -13.23
N ASP A 42 -9.02 -30.78 -12.20
CA ASP A 42 -7.68 -31.03 -11.66
C ASP A 42 -7.67 -32.33 -10.86
N ALA A 43 -7.31 -33.42 -11.52
CA ALA A 43 -7.30 -34.79 -11.00
C ALA A 43 -6.17 -35.06 -9.97
N GLY A 44 -5.70 -34.04 -9.24
CA GLY A 44 -4.55 -34.14 -8.34
C GLY A 44 -4.83 -33.65 -6.92
N GLY A 45 -4.63 -34.53 -5.94
CA GLY A 45 -4.71 -34.24 -4.51
C GLY A 45 -5.34 -35.40 -3.73
N ARG A 46 -5.19 -35.41 -2.40
CA ARG A 46 -5.78 -36.42 -1.49
C ARG A 46 -6.83 -35.71 -0.62
N TYR A 47 -8.07 -35.67 -1.07
CA TYR A 47 -9.16 -34.95 -0.41
C TYR A 47 -10.02 -35.91 0.40
N CYS A 48 -10.69 -36.84 -0.29
CA CYS A 48 -11.46 -37.90 0.36
C CYS A 48 -10.56 -38.75 1.26
N GLN A 49 -9.32 -38.99 0.83
CA GLN A 49 -8.34 -39.76 1.60
C GLN A 49 -7.90 -39.07 2.89
N GLU A 50 -7.67 -37.74 2.87
CA GLU A 50 -7.13 -37.03 4.03
C GLU A 50 -8.15 -36.92 5.18
N GLN A 51 -9.43 -36.90 4.84
CA GLN A 51 -10.54 -36.88 5.80
C GLN A 51 -11.20 -38.25 5.99
N ASP A 52 -10.65 -39.31 5.39
CA ASP A 52 -11.18 -40.68 5.38
C ASP A 52 -12.69 -40.74 5.07
N LEU A 53 -13.12 -39.95 4.08
CA LEU A 53 -14.52 -39.62 3.83
C LEU A 53 -15.03 -40.27 2.53
N CYS A 54 -15.90 -41.26 2.63
CA CYS A 54 -16.60 -41.88 1.50
C CYS A 54 -18.05 -42.22 1.86
N CYS A 55 -19.02 -41.48 1.30
CA CYS A 55 -20.42 -41.62 1.70
C CYS A 55 -21.25 -42.48 0.75
N ARG A 56 -22.21 -43.23 1.32
CA ARG A 56 -23.17 -44.03 0.54
C ARG A 56 -24.34 -43.16 0.10
N GLY A 57 -24.61 -43.11 -1.20
CA GLY A 57 -25.69 -42.30 -1.79
C GLY A 57 -25.25 -40.86 -2.08
N ARG A 58 -26.21 -39.98 -2.38
CA ARG A 58 -25.97 -38.54 -2.52
C ARG A 58 -26.12 -37.89 -1.15
N ALA A 59 -25.09 -37.20 -0.67
CA ALA A 59 -25.07 -36.56 0.63
C ALA A 59 -24.41 -35.18 0.51
N ASP A 60 -25.21 -34.12 0.63
CA ASP A 60 -24.70 -32.75 0.48
C ASP A 60 -23.67 -32.38 1.58
N ASP A 61 -23.72 -33.05 2.72
CA ASP A 61 -22.75 -32.91 3.83
C ASP A 61 -21.43 -33.66 3.55
N CYS A 62 -21.39 -34.51 2.53
CA CYS A 62 -20.22 -35.28 2.12
C CYS A 62 -19.36 -34.51 1.12
N ALA A 63 -19.01 -33.28 1.51
CA ALA A 63 -18.33 -32.32 0.67
C ALA A 63 -17.10 -31.71 1.35
N LEU A 64 -16.08 -31.40 0.58
CA LEU A 64 -14.83 -30.81 1.03
C LEU A 64 -14.53 -29.50 0.29
N PRO A 65 -13.90 -28.50 0.95
CA PRO A 65 -13.46 -27.29 0.26
C PRO A 65 -12.45 -27.58 -0.84
N TYR A 66 -12.66 -27.04 -2.03
CA TYR A 66 -11.79 -27.21 -3.20
C TYR A 66 -11.70 -25.92 -4.02
N LEU A 67 -10.52 -25.31 -4.14
CA LEU A 67 -10.25 -24.11 -4.95
C LEU A 67 -11.28 -22.95 -4.80
N GLY A 68 -11.83 -22.77 -3.60
CA GLY A 68 -12.84 -21.74 -3.31
C GLY A 68 -14.28 -22.14 -3.60
N THR A 69 -14.52 -23.40 -4.00
CA THR A 69 -15.81 -24.09 -4.07
C THR A 69 -15.81 -25.29 -3.11
N ILE A 70 -16.78 -26.19 -3.28
CA ILE A 70 -16.81 -27.51 -2.64
C ILE A 70 -16.72 -28.61 -3.72
N CYS A 71 -16.16 -29.76 -3.35
CA CYS A 71 -16.19 -31.01 -4.11
C CYS A 71 -16.85 -32.12 -3.26
N TYR A 72 -17.37 -33.19 -3.86
CA TYR A 72 -18.08 -34.26 -3.14
C TYR A 72 -17.34 -35.60 -3.18
N CYS A 73 -17.42 -36.36 -2.08
CA CYS A 73 -16.84 -37.70 -1.91
C CYS A 73 -17.91 -38.81 -1.80
N ASP A 74 -19.07 -38.60 -2.42
CA ASP A 74 -20.22 -39.49 -2.30
C ASP A 74 -20.45 -40.36 -3.54
N LEU A 75 -21.23 -41.44 -3.43
CA LEU A 75 -21.44 -42.39 -4.54
C LEU A 75 -22.16 -41.79 -5.77
N PHE A 76 -22.71 -40.57 -5.68
CA PHE A 76 -23.23 -39.89 -6.86
C PHE A 76 -22.11 -39.55 -7.86
N CYS A 77 -20.89 -39.40 -7.37
CA CYS A 77 -19.69 -39.24 -8.18
C CYS A 77 -19.36 -40.43 -9.08
N ASN A 78 -19.97 -41.59 -8.84
CA ASN A 78 -19.88 -42.72 -9.75
C ASN A 78 -20.61 -42.43 -11.09
N ARG A 79 -21.62 -41.55 -11.07
CA ARG A 79 -22.48 -41.25 -12.23
C ARG A 79 -22.24 -39.85 -12.82
N THR A 80 -21.52 -38.98 -12.12
CA THR A 80 -21.35 -37.55 -12.49
C THR A 80 -19.95 -37.10 -12.12
N VAL A 81 -19.32 -36.23 -12.94
CA VAL A 81 -17.89 -35.86 -12.80
C VAL A 81 -17.65 -34.35 -12.64
N SER A 82 -18.70 -33.54 -12.62
CA SER A 82 -18.57 -32.07 -12.59
C SER A 82 -18.09 -31.53 -11.24
N ASP A 83 -18.53 -32.17 -10.14
CA ASP A 83 -18.40 -31.62 -8.77
C ASP A 83 -17.72 -32.61 -7.80
N CYS A 84 -17.10 -33.65 -8.33
CA CYS A 84 -16.50 -34.71 -7.52
C CYS A 84 -15.09 -34.36 -7.08
N CYS A 85 -14.72 -34.78 -5.87
CA CYS A 85 -13.35 -34.62 -5.42
C CYS A 85 -12.39 -35.43 -6.31
N PRO A 86 -11.21 -34.88 -6.62
CA PRO A 86 -10.25 -35.49 -7.54
C PRO A 86 -9.88 -36.95 -7.24
N ASP A 87 -9.85 -37.35 -5.96
CA ASP A 87 -9.46 -38.68 -5.49
C ASP A 87 -10.65 -39.62 -5.16
N PHE A 88 -11.86 -39.29 -5.58
CA PHE A 88 -13.03 -40.13 -5.30
C PHE A 88 -12.90 -41.54 -5.89
N TRP A 89 -12.47 -41.66 -7.14
CA TRP A 89 -12.48 -42.94 -7.86
C TRP A 89 -11.42 -43.91 -7.34
N ASP A 90 -10.20 -43.43 -7.11
CA ASP A 90 -9.08 -44.21 -6.63
C ASP A 90 -9.15 -44.49 -5.12
N PHE A 91 -9.57 -43.52 -4.31
CA PHE A 91 -9.72 -43.73 -2.86
C PHE A 91 -11.05 -44.42 -2.48
N CYS A 92 -12.20 -43.87 -2.89
CA CYS A 92 -13.50 -44.39 -2.44
C CYS A 92 -14.00 -45.61 -3.21
N LEU A 93 -13.61 -45.76 -4.48
CA LEU A 93 -14.04 -46.90 -5.31
C LEU A 93 -12.90 -47.89 -5.63
N GLY A 94 -11.65 -47.56 -5.31
CA GLY A 94 -10.50 -48.42 -5.58
C GLY A 94 -10.27 -48.69 -7.07
N VAL A 95 -10.81 -47.84 -7.96
CA VAL A 95 -10.68 -47.97 -9.41
C VAL A 95 -9.89 -46.80 -9.98
N PRO A 96 -9.10 -47.01 -11.05
CA PRO A 96 -8.41 -45.89 -11.69
C PRO A 96 -9.44 -44.85 -12.18
N PRO A 97 -9.15 -43.54 -12.03
CA PRO A 97 -10.08 -42.50 -12.44
C PRO A 97 -10.41 -42.60 -13.94
N PRO A 98 -11.65 -42.27 -14.35
CA PRO A 98 -12.12 -42.41 -15.74
C PRO A 98 -11.40 -41.47 -16.73
N PHE A 99 -10.67 -40.47 -16.21
CA PHE A 99 -9.80 -39.60 -16.99
C PHE A 99 -8.36 -39.85 -16.56
N PRO A 100 -7.39 -39.88 -17.51
CA PRO A 100 -5.98 -40.00 -17.14
C PRO A 100 -5.61 -38.88 -16.16
N PRO A 101 -4.77 -39.14 -15.14
CA PRO A 101 -4.30 -38.12 -14.24
C PRO A 101 -3.72 -36.98 -15.06
N ILE A 102 -4.06 -35.74 -14.71
CA ILE A 102 -3.55 -34.56 -15.41
C ILE A 102 -2.04 -34.71 -15.54
N GLN A 103 -1.56 -34.86 -16.77
CA GLN A 103 -0.14 -34.75 -17.03
C GLN A 103 0.23 -33.28 -16.86
N GLY A 104 1.22 -33.03 -16.02
CA GLY A 104 1.47 -31.68 -15.55
C GLY A 104 2.65 -31.61 -14.61
N CYS A 105 2.81 -30.45 -13.99
CA CYS A 105 3.90 -30.15 -13.09
C CYS A 105 3.43 -30.26 -11.64
N MET A 106 4.25 -30.85 -10.78
CA MET A 106 3.95 -30.94 -9.34
C MET A 106 4.52 -29.72 -8.61
N HIS A 107 3.73 -29.11 -7.72
CA HIS A 107 4.18 -28.06 -6.81
C HIS A 107 3.36 -28.10 -5.51
N GLY A 108 4.04 -28.13 -4.35
CA GLY A 108 3.39 -28.15 -3.03
C GLY A 108 2.40 -29.30 -2.82
N GLY A 109 2.67 -30.48 -3.38
CA GLY A 109 1.78 -31.64 -3.32
C GLY A 109 0.57 -31.58 -4.26
N ARG A 110 0.45 -30.55 -5.10
CA ARG A 110 -0.62 -30.38 -6.11
C ARG A 110 -0.06 -30.55 -7.51
N ILE A 111 -0.89 -31.07 -8.43
CA ILE A 111 -0.53 -31.21 -9.85
C ILE A 111 -1.23 -30.10 -10.64
N TYR A 112 -0.45 -29.33 -11.38
CA TYR A 112 -0.93 -28.29 -12.27
C TYR A 112 -0.91 -28.79 -13.71
N PRO A 113 -1.98 -28.59 -14.50
CA PRO A 113 -1.98 -28.96 -15.92
C PRO A 113 -0.87 -28.25 -16.69
N VAL A 114 -0.49 -28.83 -17.84
CA VAL A 114 0.32 -28.13 -18.84
C VAL A 114 -0.35 -26.79 -19.19
N LEU A 115 0.46 -25.72 -19.28
CA LEU A 115 0.08 -24.30 -19.34
C LEU A 115 -0.62 -23.75 -18.08
N GLY A 116 -0.81 -24.57 -17.05
CA GLY A 116 -1.23 -24.14 -15.73
C GLY A 116 -0.20 -23.22 -15.09
N THR A 117 -0.69 -22.24 -14.33
CA THR A 117 0.16 -21.23 -13.69
C THR A 117 -0.06 -21.16 -12.20
N TYR A 118 0.98 -20.79 -11.47
CA TYR A 118 0.89 -20.31 -10.09
C TYR A 118 1.82 -19.12 -9.89
N TRP A 119 1.62 -18.41 -8.79
CA TRP A 119 2.48 -17.29 -8.41
C TRP A 119 3.38 -17.72 -7.27
N ASP A 120 4.69 -17.61 -7.49
CA ASP A 120 5.71 -17.74 -6.45
C ASP A 120 6.22 -16.34 -6.10
N ASN A 121 5.72 -15.81 -4.99
CA ASN A 121 5.93 -14.40 -4.63
C ASN A 121 5.52 -13.47 -5.79
N CYS A 122 6.45 -12.73 -6.39
CA CYS A 122 6.20 -11.84 -7.52
C CYS A 122 6.37 -12.50 -8.90
N ASN A 123 6.88 -13.74 -8.95
CA ASN A 123 7.19 -14.42 -10.20
C ASN A 123 6.05 -15.36 -10.60
N ARG A 124 5.64 -15.32 -11.87
CA ARG A 124 4.66 -16.26 -12.40
C ARG A 124 5.36 -17.50 -12.93
N CYS A 125 4.97 -18.66 -12.43
CA CYS A 125 5.47 -19.95 -12.84
C CYS A 125 4.44 -20.67 -13.72
N THR A 126 4.86 -21.06 -14.92
CA THR A 126 4.02 -21.75 -15.92
C THR A 126 4.54 -23.15 -16.16
N CYS A 127 3.66 -24.14 -16.09
CA CYS A 127 3.99 -25.52 -16.38
C CYS A 127 4.12 -25.71 -17.90
N GLN A 128 5.30 -26.10 -18.36
CA GLN A 128 5.57 -26.32 -19.77
C GLN A 128 5.16 -27.72 -20.23
N GLU A 129 5.07 -27.94 -21.54
CA GLU A 129 4.71 -29.25 -22.12
C GLU A 129 5.68 -30.37 -21.72
N ASN A 130 6.94 -30.03 -21.47
CA ASN A 130 7.97 -30.94 -20.97
C ASN A 130 7.83 -31.27 -19.47
N ARG A 131 6.75 -30.80 -18.81
CA ARG A 131 6.48 -30.93 -17.37
C ARG A 131 7.52 -30.28 -16.46
N GLN A 132 8.22 -29.26 -16.95
CA GLN A 132 9.08 -28.41 -16.14
C GLN A 132 8.43 -27.05 -15.89
N TRP A 133 8.73 -26.47 -14.72
CA TRP A 133 8.33 -25.12 -14.39
C TRP A 133 9.22 -24.11 -15.12
N GLN A 134 8.59 -23.18 -15.83
CA GLN A 134 9.24 -21.96 -16.29
C GLN A 134 8.68 -20.80 -15.49
N CYS A 135 9.52 -20.21 -14.64
CA CYS A 135 9.17 -19.06 -13.83
C CYS A 135 9.81 -17.79 -14.37
N ASP A 136 9.11 -16.68 -14.21
CA ASP A 136 9.70 -15.35 -14.34
C ASP A 136 10.89 -15.22 -13.38
N GLN A 137 11.86 -14.37 -13.73
CA GLN A 137 13.07 -14.14 -12.94
C GLN A 137 13.19 -12.67 -12.51
N GLU A 138 12.06 -12.09 -12.11
CA GLU A 138 12.02 -10.74 -11.59
C GLU A 138 12.53 -10.70 -10.14
N PRO A 139 13.35 -9.69 -9.78
CA PRO A 139 13.68 -9.41 -8.40
C PRO A 139 12.39 -9.07 -7.63
N CYS A 140 12.03 -9.88 -6.65
CA CYS A 140 10.90 -9.56 -5.77
C CYS A 140 11.33 -8.59 -4.67
N LEU A 141 10.43 -7.71 -4.24
CA LEU A 141 10.67 -6.74 -3.19
C LEU A 141 10.91 -7.45 -1.83
N VAL A 142 10.13 -8.49 -1.57
CA VAL A 142 10.39 -9.41 -0.45
C VAL A 142 11.27 -10.54 -0.97
N ASP A 143 12.52 -10.59 -0.53
CA ASP A 143 13.49 -11.62 -0.93
C ASP A 143 13.89 -12.47 0.30
N PRO A 144 13.42 -13.72 0.41
CA PRO A 144 13.76 -14.62 1.51
C PRO A 144 15.25 -14.89 1.66
N ASP A 145 16.01 -14.96 0.56
CA ASP A 145 17.45 -15.21 0.60
C ASP A 145 18.16 -14.00 1.20
N MET A 146 17.74 -12.79 0.83
CA MET A 146 18.26 -11.55 1.40
C MET A 146 17.93 -11.44 2.89
N ILE A 147 16.69 -11.76 3.30
CA ILE A 147 16.29 -11.81 4.71
C ILE A 147 17.22 -12.74 5.50
N ASN A 148 17.46 -13.95 4.98
CA ASN A 148 18.32 -14.94 5.63
C ASN A 148 19.78 -14.45 5.71
N ALA A 149 20.31 -13.87 4.62
CA ALA A 149 21.67 -13.36 4.59
C ALA A 149 21.90 -12.21 5.59
N ILE A 150 20.95 -11.28 5.70
CA ILE A 150 21.02 -10.17 6.65
C ILE A 150 20.99 -10.70 8.09
N ASN A 151 20.06 -11.59 8.39
CA ASN A 151 19.87 -12.12 9.76
C ASN A 151 20.99 -13.09 10.20
N GLN A 152 21.71 -13.70 9.26
CA GLN A 152 22.92 -14.47 9.56
C GLN A 152 24.15 -13.58 9.79
N GLY A 153 24.14 -12.36 9.25
CA GLY A 153 25.17 -11.35 9.47
C GLY A 153 25.01 -10.60 10.79
N ASN A 154 26.08 -9.95 11.24
CA ASN A 154 26.06 -9.07 12.41
C ASN A 154 26.05 -7.60 11.97
N TYR A 155 24.91 -7.13 11.45
CA TYR A 155 24.76 -5.78 10.89
C TYR A 155 24.08 -4.77 11.83
N GLY A 156 23.64 -5.18 13.02
CA GLY A 156 22.97 -4.29 13.99
C GLY A 156 21.47 -4.08 13.77
N TRP A 157 20.88 -4.75 12.76
CA TRP A 157 19.44 -4.73 12.50
C TRP A 157 18.96 -6.07 11.93
N GLN A 158 17.64 -6.27 11.95
CA GLN A 158 16.99 -7.51 11.52
C GLN A 158 16.07 -7.27 10.33
N ALA A 159 16.12 -8.19 9.37
CA ALA A 159 15.23 -8.24 8.22
C ALA A 159 14.04 -9.19 8.45
N GLY A 160 12.91 -8.91 7.81
CA GLY A 160 11.69 -9.69 7.93
C GLY A 160 10.78 -9.60 6.71
N ASN A 161 9.78 -10.47 6.69
CA ASN A 161 8.75 -10.49 5.65
C ASN A 161 7.63 -9.51 6.00
N HIS A 162 7.22 -8.71 5.02
CA HIS A 162 6.10 -7.77 5.10
C HIS A 162 5.01 -8.17 4.13
N SER A 163 3.85 -8.57 4.64
CA SER A 163 2.73 -9.04 3.79
C SER A 163 2.23 -7.97 2.82
N ALA A 164 2.41 -6.68 3.15
CA ALA A 164 2.06 -5.55 2.28
C ALA A 164 2.95 -5.45 1.01
N PHE A 165 4.10 -6.11 1.01
CA PHE A 165 5.07 -6.12 -0.09
C PHE A 165 5.15 -7.47 -0.81
N TRP A 166 4.49 -8.51 -0.28
CA TRP A 166 4.48 -9.83 -0.90
C TRP A 166 3.80 -9.79 -2.27
N GLY A 167 4.44 -10.38 -3.28
CA GLY A 167 3.97 -10.37 -4.66
C GLY A 167 4.38 -9.13 -5.47
N MET A 168 5.01 -8.13 -4.85
CA MET A 168 5.51 -6.95 -5.54
C MET A 168 6.93 -7.19 -6.06
N THR A 169 7.22 -6.74 -7.27
CA THR A 169 8.60 -6.68 -7.78
C THR A 169 9.39 -5.55 -7.12
N LEU A 170 10.71 -5.64 -7.09
CA LEU A 170 11.58 -4.58 -6.58
C LEU A 170 11.38 -3.27 -7.36
N ASP A 171 11.17 -3.36 -8.68
CA ASP A 171 10.94 -2.17 -9.50
C ASP A 171 9.59 -1.50 -9.20
N GLU A 172 8.53 -2.27 -8.95
CA GLU A 172 7.26 -1.73 -8.46
C GLU A 172 7.40 -1.12 -7.07
N GLY A 173 8.13 -1.75 -6.16
CA GLY A 173 8.43 -1.22 -4.83
C GLY A 173 9.08 0.15 -4.90
N ILE A 174 10.14 0.26 -5.72
CA ILE A 174 10.84 1.52 -5.94
C ILE A 174 9.91 2.55 -6.59
N ARG A 175 9.23 2.17 -7.66
CA ARG A 175 8.35 3.05 -8.43
C ARG A 175 7.18 3.60 -7.63
N TYR A 176 6.57 2.78 -6.77
CA TYR A 176 5.35 3.13 -6.05
C TYR A 176 5.59 3.62 -4.62
N ARG A 177 6.72 3.27 -3.98
CA ARG A 177 7.01 3.69 -2.61
C ARG A 177 8.04 4.82 -2.55
N LEU A 178 8.94 4.95 -3.53
CA LEU A 178 10.00 5.97 -3.54
C LEU A 178 9.65 7.08 -4.54
N GLY A 179 9.26 8.25 -4.01
CA GLY A 179 8.72 9.33 -4.82
C GLY A 179 9.36 10.69 -4.60
N THR A 180 10.48 10.78 -3.89
CA THR A 180 11.08 12.11 -3.68
C THR A 180 12.17 12.35 -4.71
N ILE A 181 12.00 13.36 -5.56
CA ILE A 181 13.00 13.77 -6.54
C ILE A 181 14.08 14.57 -5.83
N ARG A 182 15.35 14.23 -6.09
CA ARG A 182 16.50 14.93 -5.50
C ARG A 182 16.42 16.45 -5.78
N PRO A 183 16.63 17.31 -4.77
CA PRO A 183 16.68 18.76 -4.98
C PRO A 183 17.76 19.14 -6.00
N SER A 184 17.53 20.23 -6.74
CA SER A 184 18.57 20.78 -7.63
C SER A 184 19.74 21.36 -6.84
N SER A 185 20.91 21.49 -7.49
CA SER A 185 22.10 22.10 -6.87
C SER A 185 21.83 23.49 -6.29
N SER A 186 20.94 24.28 -6.91
CA SER A 186 20.52 25.57 -6.38
C SER A 186 19.85 25.49 -5.00
N VAL A 187 19.07 24.45 -4.73
CA VAL A 187 18.42 24.22 -3.43
C VAL A 187 19.42 23.66 -2.43
N LEU A 188 20.32 22.78 -2.87
CA LEU A 188 21.39 22.25 -2.03
C LEU A 188 22.38 23.34 -1.60
N ASN A 189 22.58 24.36 -2.43
CA ASN A 189 23.45 25.50 -2.17
C ASN A 189 22.73 26.68 -1.46
N MET A 190 21.46 26.51 -1.04
CA MET A 190 20.80 27.51 -0.21
C MET A 190 21.55 27.66 1.12
N HIS A 191 21.61 28.88 1.65
CA HIS A 191 22.20 29.11 2.96
C HIS A 191 21.49 28.27 4.02
N GLU A 192 22.30 27.48 4.72
CA GLU A 192 21.88 26.68 5.84
C GLU A 192 21.64 27.62 7.03
N ILE A 193 20.56 27.38 7.78
CA ILE A 193 20.38 28.02 9.07
C ILE A 193 21.23 27.25 10.07
N TYR A 194 22.19 27.97 10.68
CA TYR A 194 23.00 27.44 11.75
C TYR A 194 22.27 27.60 13.08
N THR A 195 21.89 26.48 13.69
CA THR A 195 21.38 26.47 15.06
C THR A 195 22.57 26.52 16.01
N VAL A 196 22.86 27.69 16.56
CA VAL A 196 24.02 27.87 17.44
C VAL A 196 23.73 27.24 18.82
N LEU A 197 24.57 26.31 19.24
CA LEU A 197 24.61 25.88 20.63
C LEU A 197 25.14 27.02 21.49
N ASN A 198 24.48 27.28 22.62
CA ASN A 198 25.04 28.20 23.60
C ASN A 198 26.34 27.61 24.16
N PRO A 199 27.32 28.45 24.55
CA PRO A 199 28.55 27.95 25.17
C PRO A 199 28.26 27.03 26.36
N GLY A 200 28.73 25.78 26.30
CA GLY A 200 28.51 24.78 27.36
C GLY A 200 27.17 24.04 27.30
N GLU A 201 26.33 24.30 26.30
CA GLU A 201 25.08 23.57 26.09
C GLU A 201 25.38 22.14 25.59
N VAL A 202 24.84 21.15 26.31
CA VAL A 202 24.96 19.73 25.98
C VAL A 202 23.56 19.19 25.68
N LEU A 203 23.40 18.63 24.49
CA LEU A 203 22.13 18.01 24.08
C LEU A 203 21.95 16.65 24.79
N PRO A 204 20.70 16.22 25.07
CA PRO A 204 20.43 14.93 25.68
C PRO A 204 20.82 13.78 24.74
N LYS A 205 21.18 12.64 25.31
CA LYS A 205 21.53 11.42 24.55
C LYS A 205 20.37 10.85 23.74
N ALA A 206 19.15 11.03 24.22
CA ALA A 206 17.94 10.63 23.53
C ALA A 206 16.89 11.73 23.63
N PHE A 207 16.07 11.83 22.60
CA PHE A 207 14.97 12.77 22.53
C PHE A 207 13.87 12.19 21.64
N GLU A 208 12.63 12.35 22.06
CA GLU A 208 11.46 11.98 21.28
C GLU A 208 10.44 13.13 21.32
N ALA A 209 10.04 13.62 20.15
CA ALA A 209 9.15 14.77 20.02
C ALA A 209 7.78 14.52 20.65
N SER A 210 7.27 13.29 20.59
CA SER A 210 5.97 12.95 21.19
C SER A 210 5.98 12.99 22.72
N GLU A 211 7.14 12.79 23.36
CA GLU A 211 7.29 12.98 24.82
C GLU A 211 7.33 14.45 25.20
N LYS A 212 8.05 15.28 24.42
CA LYS A 212 8.14 16.72 24.69
C LYS A 212 6.84 17.47 24.39
N TRP A 213 6.12 17.08 23.34
CA TRP A 213 4.87 17.69 22.93
C TRP A 213 3.73 16.66 22.81
N PRO A 214 3.19 16.18 23.95
CA PRO A 214 2.13 15.18 23.95
C PRO A 214 0.90 15.63 23.17
N ASN A 215 0.36 14.74 22.33
CA ASN A 215 -0.81 14.96 21.47
C ASN A 215 -0.64 16.06 20.39
N LEU A 216 0.57 16.57 20.16
CA LEU A 216 0.85 17.55 19.08
C LEU A 216 1.67 16.95 17.93
N ILE A 217 2.15 15.71 18.10
CA ILE A 217 2.82 14.92 17.07
C ILE A 217 1.82 13.92 16.52
N HIS A 218 1.56 13.99 15.21
CA HIS A 218 0.57 13.12 14.56
C HIS A 218 1.21 11.83 14.05
N GLU A 219 0.39 10.77 14.07
CA GLU A 219 0.73 9.48 13.50
C GLU A 219 1.06 9.55 12.00
N PRO A 220 1.96 8.67 11.51
CA PRO A 220 2.28 8.60 10.09
C PRO A 220 1.06 8.15 9.27
N LEU A 221 0.87 8.80 8.12
CA LEU A 221 -0.14 8.41 7.14
C LEU A 221 0.44 7.43 6.11
N ASP A 222 -0.35 6.47 5.66
CA ASP A 222 0.05 5.52 4.62
C ASP A 222 -0.10 6.14 3.21
N GLN A 223 1.00 6.19 2.47
CA GLN A 223 1.02 6.65 1.09
C GLN A 223 0.49 5.64 0.08
N GLY A 224 0.28 4.38 0.46
CA GLY A 224 -0.15 3.31 -0.44
C GLY A 224 0.78 3.15 -1.64
N ASN A 225 0.23 2.73 -2.78
CA ASN A 225 0.96 2.61 -4.06
C ASN A 225 1.00 3.95 -4.81
N CYS A 226 1.43 5.01 -4.12
CA CYS A 226 1.66 6.33 -4.66
C CYS A 226 3.06 6.78 -4.26
N ALA A 227 3.88 7.17 -5.23
CA ALA A 227 5.21 7.73 -4.99
C ALA A 227 5.09 9.17 -4.47
N GLY A 228 4.44 9.31 -3.31
CA GLY A 228 3.96 10.56 -2.75
C GLY A 228 4.72 11.00 -1.49
N SER A 229 5.78 10.31 -1.09
CA SER A 229 6.50 10.59 0.17
C SER A 229 6.86 12.06 0.36
N TRP A 230 7.21 12.75 -0.73
CA TRP A 230 7.45 14.20 -0.76
C TRP A 230 6.28 15.04 -0.25
N ALA A 231 5.04 14.65 -0.54
CA ALA A 231 3.83 15.32 -0.09
C ALA A 231 3.46 14.90 1.34
N PHE A 232 3.58 13.60 1.64
CA PHE A 232 3.23 13.02 2.94
C PHE A 232 4.13 13.54 4.06
N SER A 233 5.45 13.45 3.91
CA SER A 233 6.38 13.93 4.93
C SER A 233 6.31 15.46 5.09
N THR A 234 6.11 16.21 4.00
CA THR A 234 5.92 17.68 4.07
C THR A 234 4.66 18.05 4.85
N ALA A 235 3.52 17.40 4.55
CA ALA A 235 2.28 17.63 5.26
C ALA A 235 2.38 17.20 6.74
N ALA A 236 3.02 16.08 7.03
CA ALA A 236 3.20 15.58 8.40
C ALA A 236 4.02 16.56 9.25
N VAL A 237 5.20 17.00 8.77
CA VAL A 237 6.04 17.98 9.48
C VAL A 237 5.29 19.30 9.69
N ALA A 238 4.61 19.80 8.65
CA ALA A 238 3.84 21.04 8.77
C ALA A 238 2.66 20.92 9.75
N SER A 239 2.01 19.75 9.84
CA SER A 239 0.92 19.48 10.79
C SER A 239 1.41 19.58 12.24
N ASP A 240 2.52 18.91 12.54
CA ASP A 240 3.11 18.89 13.88
C ASP A 240 3.60 20.29 14.27
N ARG A 241 4.29 20.99 13.36
CA ARG A 241 4.79 22.34 13.64
C ARG A 241 3.69 23.37 13.82
N VAL A 242 2.60 23.30 13.05
CA VAL A 242 1.42 24.17 13.29
C VAL A 242 0.84 23.92 14.68
N SER A 243 0.86 22.68 15.13
CA SER A 243 0.36 22.28 16.45
C SER A 243 1.23 22.79 17.59
N ILE A 244 2.54 22.61 17.47
CA ILE A 244 3.55 23.07 18.43
C ILE A 244 3.54 24.60 18.52
N HIS A 245 3.66 25.30 17.39
CA HIS A 245 3.79 26.76 17.38
C HIS A 245 2.47 27.49 17.66
N SER A 246 1.33 26.81 17.54
CA SER A 246 0.05 27.34 18.02
C SER A 246 -0.19 27.05 19.50
N LEU A 247 0.79 26.47 20.22
CA LEU A 247 0.66 26.06 21.63
C LEU A 247 -0.57 25.15 21.85
N GLY A 248 -0.87 24.28 20.88
CA GLY A 248 -2.02 23.37 20.91
C GLY A 248 -3.37 24.03 20.61
N HIS A 249 -3.43 25.33 20.28
CA HIS A 249 -4.69 25.98 19.89
C HIS A 249 -5.28 25.42 18.58
N MET A 250 -4.44 24.82 17.73
CA MET A 250 -4.88 24.11 16.53
C MET A 250 -4.05 22.85 16.35
N THR A 251 -4.70 21.72 16.06
CA THR A 251 -4.00 20.44 15.77
C THR A 251 -4.43 19.85 14.43
N PRO A 252 -4.18 20.55 13.29
CA PRO A 252 -4.65 20.07 12.00
C PRO A 252 -3.71 19.00 11.43
N VAL A 253 -4.25 17.82 11.10
CA VAL A 253 -3.61 16.92 10.13
C VAL A 253 -3.82 17.51 8.74
N LEU A 254 -2.74 17.93 8.08
CA LEU A 254 -2.78 18.56 6.74
C LEU A 254 -2.89 17.52 5.63
N SER A 255 -3.60 17.86 4.55
CA SER A 255 -3.89 16.94 3.44
C SER A 255 -2.68 16.73 2.51
N PRO A 256 -2.07 15.53 2.46
CA PRO A 256 -1.11 15.20 1.41
C PRO A 256 -1.78 15.11 0.04
N GLN A 257 -3.05 14.72 -0.02
CA GLN A 257 -3.83 14.67 -1.27
C GLN A 257 -3.95 16.04 -1.93
N ASN A 258 -4.10 17.11 -1.14
CA ASN A 258 -4.14 18.47 -1.67
C ASN A 258 -2.81 18.82 -2.36
N LEU A 259 -1.67 18.46 -1.77
CA LEU A 259 -0.36 18.64 -2.42
C LEU A 259 -0.26 17.79 -3.69
N LEU A 260 -0.59 16.49 -3.62
CA LEU A 260 -0.48 15.55 -4.74
C LEU A 260 -1.32 15.96 -5.95
N SER A 261 -2.51 16.50 -5.74
CA SER A 261 -3.43 16.87 -6.83
C SER A 261 -3.26 18.31 -7.31
N CYS A 262 -2.83 19.24 -6.45
CA CYS A 262 -2.89 20.67 -6.74
C CYS A 262 -1.53 21.36 -6.86
N ASN A 263 -0.47 20.78 -6.32
CA ASN A 263 0.88 21.27 -6.54
C ASN A 263 1.42 20.63 -7.83
N THR A 264 1.20 21.28 -8.97
CA THR A 264 1.53 20.72 -10.30
C THR A 264 2.80 21.32 -10.94
N HIS A 265 3.36 22.38 -10.35
CA HIS A 265 4.52 23.07 -10.93
C HIS A 265 5.81 22.31 -10.63
N HIS A 266 6.38 21.65 -11.65
CA HIS A 266 7.53 20.74 -11.53
C HIS A 266 7.32 19.58 -10.54
N GLN A 267 6.08 19.14 -10.40
CA GLN A 267 5.68 18.02 -9.55
C GLN A 267 4.87 17.01 -10.37
N GLN A 268 4.94 15.73 -10.00
CA GLN A 268 4.31 14.64 -10.75
C GLN A 268 3.33 13.82 -9.90
N GLY A 269 2.85 14.38 -8.79
CA GLY A 269 1.89 13.73 -7.90
C GLY A 269 2.43 12.39 -7.40
N CYS A 270 1.71 11.30 -7.72
CA CYS A 270 2.08 9.93 -7.35
C CYS A 270 3.21 9.30 -8.18
N ARG A 271 3.84 10.06 -9.09
CA ARG A 271 5.07 9.66 -9.80
C ARG A 271 6.31 10.36 -9.25
N GLY A 272 6.12 11.15 -8.20
CA GLY A 272 7.18 11.81 -7.48
C GLY A 272 7.12 13.32 -7.50
N GLY A 273 7.93 13.92 -6.64
CA GLY A 273 7.97 15.36 -6.45
C GLY A 273 9.12 15.83 -5.59
N ARG A 274 9.37 17.14 -5.63
CA ARG A 274 10.46 17.81 -4.93
C ARG A 274 9.97 18.52 -3.67
N LEU A 275 10.81 18.50 -2.63
CA LEU A 275 10.49 19.08 -1.32
C LEU A 275 10.39 20.62 -1.35
N ASP A 276 11.29 21.27 -2.08
CA ASP A 276 11.31 22.73 -2.24
C ASP A 276 10.01 23.26 -2.85
N GLY A 277 9.49 22.58 -3.88
CA GLY A 277 8.20 22.91 -4.48
C GLY A 277 7.02 22.66 -3.54
N ALA A 278 7.10 21.67 -2.65
CA ALA A 278 6.07 21.37 -1.66
C ALA A 278 5.98 22.47 -0.58
N TRP A 279 7.13 22.84 0.01
CA TRP A 279 7.21 23.93 0.97
C TRP A 279 6.83 25.28 0.38
N TRP A 280 7.24 25.55 -0.87
CA TRP A 280 6.82 26.76 -1.58
C TRP A 280 5.30 26.80 -1.76
N PHE A 281 4.68 25.67 -2.10
CA PHE A 281 3.23 25.56 -2.24
C PHE A 281 2.51 25.80 -0.91
N LEU A 282 2.95 25.18 0.19
CA LEU A 282 2.39 25.43 1.52
C LEU A 282 2.48 26.91 1.90
N ARG A 283 3.62 27.56 1.64
CA ARG A 283 3.80 28.99 1.92
C ARG A 283 2.85 29.86 1.09
N ARG A 284 2.82 29.64 -0.22
CA ARG A 284 2.14 30.54 -1.16
C ARG A 284 0.67 30.27 -1.32
N ARG A 285 0.25 29.00 -1.33
CA ARG A 285 -1.11 28.55 -1.61
C ARG A 285 -1.77 28.00 -0.34
N GLY A 286 -0.99 27.28 0.47
CA GLY A 286 -1.50 26.54 1.61
C GLY A 286 -2.28 25.29 1.20
N VAL A 287 -2.68 24.50 2.18
CA VAL A 287 -3.47 23.28 2.00
C VAL A 287 -4.61 23.23 3.01
N VAL A 288 -5.62 22.42 2.72
CA VAL A 288 -6.66 22.08 3.71
C VAL A 288 -6.23 20.91 4.59
N SER A 289 -7.04 20.61 5.61
CA SER A 289 -6.87 19.40 6.43
C SER A 289 -7.14 18.11 5.65
N ASP A 290 -6.55 17.01 6.09
CA ASP A 290 -6.80 15.67 5.54
C ASP A 290 -8.28 15.27 5.68
N HIS A 291 -8.94 15.65 6.78
CA HIS A 291 -10.39 15.47 6.91
C HIS A 291 -11.19 16.13 5.77
N CYS A 292 -10.77 17.31 5.31
CA CYS A 292 -11.42 18.02 4.21
C CYS A 292 -11.12 17.38 2.85
N TYR A 293 -9.86 17.03 2.60
CA TYR A 293 -9.42 16.39 1.36
C TYR A 293 -8.59 15.13 1.66
N PRO A 294 -9.24 13.99 1.98
CA PRO A 294 -8.53 12.80 2.42
C PRO A 294 -7.76 12.14 1.30
N PHE A 295 -6.68 11.46 1.64
CA PHE A 295 -5.95 10.62 0.69
C PHE A 295 -6.83 9.50 0.14
N SER A 296 -6.99 9.50 -1.19
CA SER A 296 -7.69 8.44 -1.90
C SER A 296 -6.64 7.62 -2.63
N GLY A 297 -6.03 6.67 -1.91
CA GLY A 297 -4.95 5.80 -2.38
C GLY A 297 -5.34 4.81 -3.48
N ARG A 298 -6.12 5.24 -4.48
CA ARG A 298 -6.48 4.41 -5.63
C ARG A 298 -5.20 3.99 -6.37
N GLU A 299 -4.91 2.70 -6.29
CA GLU A 299 -4.02 1.93 -7.17
C GLU A 299 -4.14 2.47 -8.60
N ARG A 300 -3.06 3.06 -9.10
CA ARG A 300 -2.99 3.55 -10.48
C ARG A 300 -2.18 2.60 -11.35
N ASP A 301 -2.61 1.35 -11.43
CA ASP A 301 -2.11 0.42 -12.45
C ASP A 301 -2.78 0.60 -13.82
N LYS A 302 -3.74 1.52 -13.97
CA LYS A 302 -4.52 1.65 -15.22
C LYS A 302 -4.41 2.99 -15.93
N GLY A 303 -3.22 3.60 -15.97
CA GLY A 303 -2.93 4.71 -16.89
C GLY A 303 -3.89 5.92 -16.83
N GLY A 304 -4.69 6.02 -15.77
CA GLY A 304 -5.74 7.03 -15.65
C GLY A 304 -5.14 8.42 -15.39
N PRO A 305 -5.82 9.48 -15.84
CA PRO A 305 -5.40 10.85 -15.54
C PRO A 305 -5.28 11.06 -14.03
N ALA A 306 -4.35 11.91 -13.60
CA ALA A 306 -4.27 12.29 -12.20
C ALA A 306 -5.62 12.88 -11.73
N PRO A 307 -6.07 12.58 -10.49
CA PRO A 307 -7.28 13.14 -9.96
C PRO A 307 -7.14 14.66 -10.05
N PRO A 308 -8.14 15.34 -10.64
CA PRO A 308 -8.08 16.78 -10.78
C PRO A 308 -7.91 17.41 -9.41
N CYS A 309 -7.24 18.56 -9.38
CA CYS A 309 -7.24 19.38 -8.19
C CYS A 309 -8.67 19.80 -7.85
N MET A 310 -9.18 19.36 -6.70
CA MET A 310 -10.51 19.74 -6.23
C MET A 310 -10.47 20.91 -5.23
N MET A 311 -9.27 21.30 -4.75
CA MET A 311 -9.09 22.34 -3.74
C MET A 311 -8.07 23.39 -4.19
N HIS A 312 -8.59 24.56 -4.58
CA HIS A 312 -7.78 25.75 -4.86
C HIS A 312 -7.94 26.81 -3.77
N SER A 313 -6.95 27.69 -3.68
CA SER A 313 -6.92 28.83 -2.77
C SER A 313 -6.96 30.15 -3.55
N ARG A 314 -7.73 31.14 -3.08
CA ARG A 314 -7.66 32.53 -3.55
C ARG A 314 -7.09 33.46 -2.48
N ALA A 315 -6.37 34.50 -2.90
CA ALA A 315 -5.81 35.49 -1.98
C ALA A 315 -6.91 36.40 -1.42
N THR A 316 -6.83 36.71 -0.12
CA THR A 316 -7.77 37.63 0.56
C THR A 316 -7.09 38.91 1.07
N GLY A 317 -5.83 39.13 0.70
CA GLY A 317 -5.00 40.24 1.18
C GLY A 317 -4.14 39.86 2.39
N ARG A 318 -3.11 40.68 2.66
CA ARG A 318 -2.15 40.49 3.78
C ARG A 318 -1.53 39.08 3.84
N GLY A 319 -1.32 38.45 2.68
CA GLY A 319 -0.75 37.10 2.57
C GLY A 319 -1.72 35.95 2.87
N LYS A 320 -2.95 36.22 3.34
CA LYS A 320 -3.95 35.21 3.68
C LYS A 320 -4.59 34.57 2.44
N ARG A 321 -5.03 33.33 2.62
CA ARG A 321 -5.66 32.49 1.61
C ARG A 321 -6.99 31.96 2.14
N GLN A 322 -7.95 31.78 1.24
CA GLN A 322 -9.20 31.06 1.53
C GLN A 322 -9.49 30.05 0.43
N ALA A 323 -10.12 28.94 0.80
CA ALA A 323 -10.54 27.93 -0.17
C ALA A 323 -11.58 28.51 -1.15
N THR A 324 -11.56 28.03 -2.39
CA THR A 324 -12.51 28.42 -3.43
C THR A 324 -13.69 27.46 -3.56
N ALA A 325 -13.61 26.29 -2.93
CA ALA A 325 -14.59 25.21 -3.04
C ALA A 325 -14.87 24.62 -1.65
N ARG A 326 -15.98 23.88 -1.53
CA ARG A 326 -16.24 23.02 -0.38
C ARG A 326 -15.30 21.82 -0.37
N CYS A 327 -15.13 21.21 0.78
CA CYS A 327 -14.31 20.01 0.93
C CYS A 327 -14.78 18.88 -0.02
N PRO A 328 -13.84 18.16 -0.66
CA PRO A 328 -14.16 16.93 -1.38
C PRO A 328 -14.81 15.88 -0.49
N ASN A 329 -14.45 15.84 0.79
CA ASN A 329 -15.20 15.10 1.79
C ASN A 329 -16.48 15.85 2.16
N GLY A 330 -17.62 15.36 1.66
CA GLY A 330 -18.93 15.97 1.88
C GLY A 330 -19.41 15.99 3.34
N HIS A 331 -18.74 15.27 4.23
CA HIS A 331 -19.04 15.28 5.67
C HIS A 331 -18.33 16.41 6.43
N VAL A 332 -17.40 17.12 5.80
CA VAL A 332 -16.60 18.17 6.44
C VAL A 332 -16.93 19.51 5.81
N ASN A 333 -17.42 20.43 6.63
CA ASN A 333 -17.72 21.80 6.19
C ASN A 333 -16.51 22.74 6.30
N ASN A 334 -15.54 22.40 7.16
CA ASN A 334 -14.38 23.24 7.41
C ASN A 334 -13.32 23.06 6.31
N ASN A 335 -13.18 24.08 5.46
CA ASN A 335 -12.22 24.14 4.36
C ASN A 335 -11.11 25.18 4.60
N ASN A 336 -10.75 25.42 5.87
CA ASN A 336 -9.67 26.34 6.23
C ASN A 336 -8.37 26.00 5.49
N ILE A 337 -7.72 27.04 4.97
CA ILE A 337 -6.41 26.93 4.33
C ILE A 337 -5.32 27.23 5.36
N TYR A 338 -4.41 26.27 5.55
CA TYR A 338 -3.25 26.38 6.39
C TYR A 338 -2.03 26.73 5.54
N GLN A 339 -1.32 27.80 5.92
CA GLN A 339 -0.10 28.26 5.28
C GLN A 339 1.06 28.19 6.27
N VAL A 340 2.28 28.04 5.74
CA VAL A 340 3.51 28.04 6.54
C VAL A 340 4.34 29.30 6.25
N THR A 341 5.22 29.63 7.19
CA THR A 341 6.28 30.62 7.00
C THR A 341 7.31 30.12 5.96
N PRO A 342 8.24 30.97 5.48
CA PRO A 342 9.28 30.53 4.57
C PRO A 342 10.08 29.35 5.15
N ALA A 343 10.17 28.26 4.40
CA ALA A 343 11.01 27.12 4.74
C ALA A 343 12.49 27.46 4.53
N TYR A 344 13.35 26.80 5.30
CA TYR A 344 14.79 26.92 5.28
C TYR A 344 15.45 25.54 5.26
N ARG A 345 16.72 25.50 4.86
CA ARG A 345 17.55 24.30 4.84
C ARG A 345 18.34 24.24 6.15
N LEU A 346 18.37 23.05 6.75
CA LEU A 346 19.28 22.72 7.85
C LEU A 346 20.59 22.17 7.28
N GLY A 347 21.68 22.40 8.00
CA GLY A 347 22.95 21.77 7.66
C GLY A 347 22.94 20.25 7.88
N SER A 348 24.05 19.61 7.49
CA SER A 348 24.23 18.16 7.66
C SER A 348 24.85 17.81 9.03
N ASN A 349 24.95 18.79 9.93
CA ASN A 349 25.49 18.61 11.27
C ASN A 349 24.41 18.07 12.20
N ASP A 350 24.60 16.85 12.71
CA ASP A 350 23.65 16.18 13.60
C ASP A 350 23.25 17.05 14.79
N THR A 351 24.21 17.79 15.36
CA THR A 351 23.97 18.65 16.52
C THR A 351 22.98 19.79 16.20
N GLU A 352 23.06 20.36 15.00
CA GLU A 352 22.16 21.43 14.56
C GLU A 352 20.75 20.89 14.27
N ILE A 353 20.67 19.70 13.70
CA ILE A 353 19.41 18.99 13.43
C ILE A 353 18.73 18.62 14.75
N MET A 354 19.48 18.04 15.70
CA MET A 354 19.00 17.70 17.04
C MET A 354 18.46 18.94 17.75
N LYS A 355 19.20 20.06 17.71
CA LYS A 355 18.77 21.30 18.35
C LYS A 355 17.52 21.89 17.69
N GLU A 356 17.45 21.94 16.36
CA GLU A 356 16.26 22.41 15.65
C GLU A 356 15.04 21.54 15.99
N LEU A 357 15.22 20.23 16.04
CA LEU A 357 14.15 19.29 16.36
C LEU A 357 13.66 19.51 17.80
N MET A 358 14.58 19.69 18.75
CA MET A 358 14.26 20.01 20.14
C MET A 358 13.55 21.36 20.31
N GLU A 359 13.91 22.40 19.57
CA GLU A 359 13.35 23.74 19.78
C GLU A 359 12.05 23.95 19.00
N ASN A 360 11.97 23.41 17.78
CA ASN A 360 10.92 23.74 16.81
C ASN A 360 10.10 22.53 16.34
N GLY A 361 10.39 21.34 16.85
CA GLY A 361 9.67 20.11 16.52
C GLY A 361 10.18 19.41 15.26
N PRO A 362 9.49 18.35 14.81
CA PRO A 362 9.96 17.45 13.75
C PRO A 362 10.48 18.16 12.51
N VAL A 363 11.47 17.53 11.87
CA VAL A 363 12.10 18.02 10.63
C VAL A 363 11.91 17.03 9.50
N GLN A 364 12.07 17.50 8.27
CA GLN A 364 11.98 16.66 7.08
C GLN A 364 13.38 16.33 6.55
N ALA A 365 13.63 15.07 6.23
CA ALA A 365 14.88 14.64 5.63
C ALA A 365 14.66 13.87 4.32
N LEU A 366 15.70 13.83 3.50
CA LEU A 366 15.78 12.99 2.30
C LEU A 366 16.67 11.79 2.62
N MET A 367 16.16 10.59 2.40
CA MET A 367 16.86 9.33 2.61
C MET A 367 17.03 8.60 1.27
N GLU A 368 18.18 7.97 1.11
CA GLU A 368 18.43 7.02 0.04
C GLU A 368 18.04 5.61 0.54
N VAL A 369 17.08 5.02 -0.16
CA VAL A 369 16.46 3.74 0.20
C VAL A 369 16.96 2.68 -0.76
N HIS A 370 17.65 1.69 -0.22
CA HIS A 370 18.14 0.52 -0.93
C HIS A 370 17.14 -0.64 -0.84
N GLU A 371 17.38 -1.70 -1.61
CA GLU A 371 16.50 -2.87 -1.68
C GLU A 371 16.28 -3.56 -0.34
N ASP A 372 17.29 -3.53 0.55
CA ASP A 372 17.29 -4.19 1.84
C ASP A 372 16.45 -3.44 2.88
N PHE A 373 16.33 -2.12 2.77
CA PHE A 373 15.50 -1.31 3.66
C PHE A 373 14.02 -1.72 3.65
N PHE A 374 13.51 -2.21 2.51
CA PHE A 374 12.12 -2.70 2.41
C PHE A 374 11.85 -3.92 3.29
N LEU A 375 12.91 -4.60 3.75
CA LEU A 375 12.83 -5.76 4.63
C LEU A 375 13.05 -5.39 6.10
N TYR A 376 13.35 -4.13 6.43
CA TYR A 376 13.64 -3.70 7.81
C TYR A 376 12.54 -4.14 8.79
N LYS A 377 12.92 -4.74 9.91
CA LYS A 377 12.02 -5.21 10.97
C LYS A 377 12.35 -4.64 12.35
N GLY A 378 13.62 -4.43 12.68
CA GLY A 378 14.04 -3.86 13.98
C GLY A 378 15.54 -3.62 14.10
N GLY A 379 15.96 -2.88 15.13
CA GLY A 379 17.33 -2.45 15.38
C GLY A 379 17.70 -1.15 14.65
N ILE A 380 19.00 -0.83 14.57
CA ILE A 380 19.47 0.37 13.88
C ILE A 380 19.84 0.03 12.44
N TYR A 381 18.98 0.42 11.49
CA TYR A 381 19.20 0.15 10.07
C TYR A 381 20.51 0.79 9.56
N SER A 382 21.26 0.00 8.80
CA SER A 382 22.37 0.46 7.97
C SER A 382 22.40 -0.38 6.69
N HIS A 383 22.59 0.26 5.52
CA HIS A 383 22.59 -0.46 4.25
C HIS A 383 23.67 -1.55 4.24
N THR A 384 23.26 -2.76 3.89
CA THR A 384 24.09 -3.96 3.97
C THR A 384 24.54 -4.44 2.58
N PRO A 385 25.82 -4.81 2.41
CA PRO A 385 26.37 -5.22 1.12
C PRO A 385 26.00 -6.67 0.70
N VAL A 386 24.88 -7.21 1.18
CA VAL A 386 24.50 -8.63 0.96
C VAL A 386 24.30 -8.99 -0.51
N ASN A 387 23.87 -8.03 -1.33
CA ASN A 387 23.62 -8.24 -2.75
C ASN A 387 24.78 -7.80 -3.66
N LEU A 388 25.95 -7.40 -3.14
CA LEU A 388 27.05 -6.90 -3.98
C LEU A 388 27.44 -7.83 -5.14
N GLY A 389 27.35 -9.16 -4.94
CA GLY A 389 27.63 -10.17 -5.97
C GLY A 389 26.48 -10.42 -6.97
N ARG A 390 25.29 -9.84 -6.73
CA ARG A 390 24.12 -10.02 -7.59
C ARG A 390 24.07 -8.98 -8.73
N PRO A 391 23.38 -9.31 -9.84
CA PRO A 391 23.19 -8.38 -10.95
C PRO A 391 22.57 -7.05 -10.49
N GLU A 392 22.86 -5.95 -11.20
CA GLU A 392 22.42 -4.60 -10.85
C GLU A 392 20.90 -4.48 -10.66
N ARG A 393 20.10 -5.28 -11.38
CA ARG A 393 18.63 -5.31 -11.21
C ARG A 393 18.17 -5.68 -9.79
N TYR A 394 19.02 -6.33 -8.98
CA TYR A 394 18.76 -6.66 -7.57
C TYR A 394 19.29 -5.59 -6.59
N ARG A 395 20.10 -4.63 -7.06
CA ARG A 395 20.75 -3.60 -6.23
C ARG A 395 20.19 -2.20 -6.49
N ARG A 396 18.88 -2.15 -6.66
CA ARG A 396 18.16 -0.94 -7.05
C ARG A 396 17.85 -0.12 -5.81
N HIS A 397 18.00 1.19 -5.93
CA HIS A 397 17.72 2.13 -4.85
C HIS A 397 16.98 3.36 -5.41
N GLY A 398 16.42 4.16 -4.51
CA GLY A 398 15.74 5.40 -4.85
C GLY A 398 15.68 6.34 -3.67
N THR A 399 15.08 7.51 -3.86
CA THR A 399 15.01 8.54 -2.83
C THR A 399 13.61 8.69 -2.23
N HIS A 400 13.57 8.79 -0.91
CA HIS A 400 12.35 8.89 -0.12
C HIS A 400 12.51 9.98 0.93
N SER A 401 11.45 10.73 1.21
CA SER A 401 11.48 11.75 2.26
C SER A 401 10.73 11.28 3.49
N VAL A 402 11.30 11.61 4.64
CA VAL A 402 10.85 11.13 5.95
C VAL A 402 10.66 12.30 6.91
N LYS A 403 9.86 12.09 7.95
CA LYS A 403 9.76 12.95 9.13
C LYS A 403 10.67 12.38 10.21
N ILE A 404 11.61 13.17 10.71
CA ILE A 404 12.45 12.81 11.87
C ILE A 404 11.78 13.37 13.13
N THR A 405 11.54 12.51 14.13
CA THR A 405 10.87 12.86 15.39
C THR A 405 11.77 12.76 16.62
N GLY A 406 12.97 12.20 16.49
CA GLY A 406 13.83 11.97 17.64
C GLY A 406 15.19 11.36 17.29
N TRP A 407 15.95 11.04 18.33
CA TRP A 407 17.22 10.31 18.28
C TRP A 407 17.44 9.53 19.59
N GLY A 408 18.39 8.60 19.56
CA GLY A 408 18.78 7.80 20.73
C GLY A 408 19.98 6.90 20.43
N GLU A 409 20.33 6.08 21.41
CA GLU A 409 21.37 5.05 21.35
C GLU A 409 20.71 3.69 21.66
N GLU A 410 21.04 2.62 20.92
CA GLU A 410 20.59 1.23 21.16
C GLU A 410 21.79 0.30 21.40
#